data_AF-A0A815KM50-F1
#
_entry.id   AF-A0A815KM50-F1
#
_cell.length_a   1.000
_cell.length_b   1.000
_cell.length_c   1.000
_cell.angle_alpha   90.00
_cell.angle_beta   90.00
_cell.angle_gamma   90.00
#
_symmetry.space_group_name_H-M   'P 1'
#
loop_
_entity.id
_entity.type
_entity.pdbx_description
1 polymer ?
#
loop_
_entity_poly.entity_id
_entity_poly.type
_entity_poly.pdbx_seq_one_letter_code
_entity_poly.pdbx_strand_id
1 'polypeptide(L)'
;MAEDFIRHFDMETAEAMAFYEIETKLMEQGRRFSDFAIPRPSIPCRLPSENINQEEELRVGKEMYQTLNEDQRSAADEILEVCHKPKSPATPSCFFIDGPGGTGETHLYNTLWHLFKRQGVRVLAIAWTGIAANLLPGGRTTHSRFKLPVPLLETSTSDVRPNTKEAEEIKLTDVVI
;
A
#
# COMPACT_ATOMS: atom_id res chain seq x y z
N MET A 1 1.42 -12.79 12.16
CA MET A 1 1.99 -11.63 12.88
C MET A 1 3.43 -11.90 13.26
N ALA A 2 3.74 -12.90 14.10
CA ALA A 2 5.15 -13.33 14.26
C ALA A 2 5.66 -14.04 12.99
N GLU A 3 4.78 -14.80 12.34
CA GLU A 3 5.06 -15.55 11.10
C GLU A 3 5.49 -14.64 9.94
N ASP A 4 5.03 -13.39 9.94
CA ASP A 4 5.41 -12.39 8.93
C ASP A 4 6.88 -11.97 9.08
N PHE A 5 7.38 -11.94 10.32
CA PHE A 5 8.77 -11.63 10.64
C PHE A 5 9.71 -12.83 10.51
N ILE A 6 9.22 -14.06 10.72
CA ILE A 6 10.03 -15.29 10.60
C ILE A 6 10.67 -15.44 9.21
N ARG A 7 10.11 -14.81 8.18
CA ARG A 7 10.69 -14.80 6.82
C ARG A 7 12.06 -14.11 6.73
N HIS A 8 12.36 -13.23 7.68
CA HIS A 8 13.54 -12.36 7.65
C HIS A 8 14.35 -12.37 8.96
N PHE A 9 13.78 -12.92 10.04
CA PHE A 9 14.37 -12.89 11.38
C PHE A 9 14.23 -14.26 12.07
N ASP A 10 15.05 -14.51 13.08
CA ASP A 10 14.93 -15.69 13.93
C ASP A 10 13.63 -15.64 14.76
N MET A 11 13.23 -16.80 15.30
CA MET A 11 11.95 -16.97 16.00
C MET A 11 11.81 -16.04 17.22
N GLU A 12 12.85 -15.92 18.05
CA GLU A 12 12.81 -15.07 19.25
C GLU A 12 12.67 -13.59 18.87
N THR A 13 13.41 -13.15 17.85
CA THR A 13 13.30 -11.79 17.30
C THR A 13 11.93 -11.54 16.67
N ALA A 14 11.41 -12.50 15.90
CA ALA A 14 10.11 -12.41 15.23
C ALA A 14 8.94 -12.33 16.22
N GLU A 15 8.99 -13.13 17.29
CA GLU A 15 8.03 -13.05 18.39
C GLU A 15 8.10 -11.69 19.07
N ALA A 16 9.30 -11.22 19.43
CA ALA A 16 9.47 -9.90 20.03
C ALA A 16 8.92 -8.79 19.13
N MET A 17 9.20 -8.82 17.82
CA MET A 17 8.65 -7.86 16.84
C MET A 17 7.12 -7.86 16.83
N ALA A 18 6.48 -9.03 16.82
CA ALA A 18 5.02 -9.11 16.90
C ALA A 18 4.48 -8.45 18.18
N PHE A 19 5.13 -8.66 19.33
CA PHE A 19 4.75 -7.99 20.57
C PHE A 19 4.85 -6.46 20.47
N TYR A 20 5.95 -5.92 19.95
CA TYR A 20 6.09 -4.46 19.80
C TYR A 20 5.08 -3.89 18.80
N GLU A 21 4.72 -4.63 17.74
CA GLU A 21 3.71 -4.20 16.77
C GLU A 21 2.32 -4.10 17.42
N ILE A 22 1.95 -5.11 18.21
CA ILE A 22 0.68 -5.10 18.96
C ILE A 22 0.69 -3.96 19.99
N GLU A 23 1.79 -3.75 20.70
CA GLU A 23 1.89 -2.65 21.68
C GLU A 23 1.70 -1.29 21.01
N THR A 24 2.30 -1.09 19.83
CA THR A 24 2.15 0.15 19.05
C THR A 24 0.68 0.38 18.68
N LYS A 25 -0.01 -0.65 18.15
CA LYS A 25 -1.45 -0.56 17.81
C LYS A 25 -2.32 -0.28 19.03
N LEU A 26 -2.00 -0.85 20.19
CA LEU A 26 -2.71 -0.56 21.44
C LEU A 26 -2.49 0.89 21.89
N MET A 27 -1.26 1.39 21.79
CA MET A 27 -0.96 2.78 22.15
C MET A 27 -1.69 3.78 21.26
N GLU A 28 -1.88 3.48 19.97
CA GLU A 28 -2.73 4.29 19.08
C GLU A 28 -4.19 4.38 19.54
N GLN A 29 -4.67 3.37 20.26
CA GLN A 29 -6.00 3.34 20.89
C GLN A 29 -5.98 3.85 22.35
N GLY A 30 -4.88 4.45 22.80
CA GLY A 30 -4.71 4.96 24.16
C GLY A 30 -4.60 3.87 25.23
N ARG A 31 -4.28 2.63 24.85
CA ARG A 31 -4.16 1.47 25.73
C ARG A 31 -2.71 0.99 25.80
N ARG A 32 -2.39 0.25 26.86
CA ARG A 32 -1.06 -0.32 27.09
C ARG A 32 -1.16 -1.80 27.46
N PHE A 33 -0.09 -2.55 27.24
CA PHE A 33 -0.01 -3.95 27.71
C PHE A 33 -0.23 -4.10 29.22
N SER A 34 0.15 -3.10 30.01
CA SER A 34 -0.15 -3.05 31.44
C SER A 34 -1.64 -3.15 31.75
N ASP A 35 -2.50 -2.65 30.86
CA ASP A 35 -3.95 -2.67 31.03
C ASP A 35 -4.54 -4.09 30.87
N PHE A 36 -3.76 -5.02 30.31
CA PHE A 36 -4.15 -6.40 30.01
C PHE A 36 -3.26 -7.44 30.70
N ALA A 37 -2.37 -7.01 31.61
CA ALA A 37 -1.39 -7.86 32.28
C ALA A 37 -0.50 -8.67 31.31
N ILE A 38 -0.22 -8.13 30.12
CA ILE A 38 0.67 -8.76 29.13
C ILE A 38 2.13 -8.36 29.46
N PRO A 39 3.03 -9.33 29.70
CA PRO A 39 4.44 -9.03 29.96
C PRO A 39 5.13 -8.53 28.69
N ARG A 40 6.06 -7.57 28.83
CA ARG A 40 6.90 -7.15 27.71
C ARG A 40 7.97 -8.21 27.40
N PRO A 41 8.32 -8.40 26.13
CA PRO A 41 9.46 -9.25 25.77
C PRO A 41 10.75 -8.74 26.41
N SER A 42 11.59 -9.66 26.89
CA SER A 42 12.92 -9.33 27.43
C SER A 42 13.86 -8.78 26.36
N ILE A 43 13.60 -9.10 25.10
CA ILE A 43 14.41 -8.69 23.95
C ILE A 43 13.99 -7.27 23.55
N PRO A 44 14.89 -6.27 23.63
CA PRO A 44 14.66 -4.96 23.05
C PRO A 44 14.65 -5.12 21.53
N CYS A 45 13.50 -4.85 20.90
CA CYS A 45 13.40 -4.90 19.45
C CYS A 45 12.90 -3.54 18.95
N ARG A 46 13.50 -3.05 17.86
CA ARG A 46 12.94 -1.93 17.09
C ARG A 46 12.17 -2.52 15.95
N LEU A 47 10.89 -2.16 15.84
CA LEU A 47 10.14 -2.39 14.63
C LEU A 47 10.89 -1.74 13.47
N PRO A 48 11.02 -2.42 12.32
CA PRO A 48 11.45 -1.76 11.09
C PRO A 48 10.60 -0.50 10.92
N SER A 49 11.24 0.65 10.78
CA SER A 49 10.50 1.85 10.41
C SER A 49 9.80 1.56 9.08
N GLU A 50 8.52 1.93 8.94
CA GLU A 50 7.81 1.97 7.65
C GLU A 50 8.44 2.97 6.64
N ASN A 51 9.67 3.42 6.89
CA ASN A 51 10.47 4.14 5.93
C ASN A 51 10.86 3.16 4.82
N ILE A 52 9.99 3.11 3.82
CA ILE A 52 10.23 2.50 2.52
C ILE A 52 11.65 2.89 2.07
N ASN A 53 12.53 1.90 1.91
CA ASN A 53 13.86 2.13 1.39
C ASN A 53 13.73 2.47 -0.10
N GLN A 54 13.67 3.76 -0.40
CA GLN A 54 13.43 4.25 -1.76
C GLN A 54 14.38 3.64 -2.79
N GLU A 55 15.64 3.38 -2.43
CA GLU A 55 16.61 2.79 -3.35
C GLU A 55 16.30 1.32 -3.66
N GLU A 56 15.83 0.57 -2.66
CA GLU A 56 15.39 -0.81 -2.85
C GLU A 56 14.12 -0.86 -3.72
N GLU A 57 13.15 0.03 -3.48
CA GLU A 57 11.95 0.10 -4.33
C GLU A 57 12.28 0.44 -5.79
N LEU A 58 13.26 1.32 -6.01
CA LEU A 58 13.73 1.62 -7.36
C LEU A 58 14.34 0.39 -8.02
N ARG A 59 15.15 -0.37 -7.28
CA ARG A 59 15.78 -1.59 -7.77
C ARG A 59 14.71 -2.60 -8.17
N VAL A 60 13.77 -2.88 -7.28
CA VAL A 60 12.63 -3.78 -7.53
C VAL A 60 11.81 -3.29 -8.73
N GLY A 61 11.43 -2.02 -8.77
CA GLY A 61 10.66 -1.45 -9.88
C GLY A 61 11.36 -1.56 -11.23
N LYS A 62 12.68 -1.33 -11.28
CA LYS A 62 13.49 -1.50 -12.50
C LYS A 62 13.58 -2.95 -12.95
N GLU A 63 13.79 -3.87 -12.02
CA GLU A 63 13.84 -5.31 -12.30
C GLU A 63 12.49 -5.80 -12.84
N MET A 64 11.39 -5.41 -12.20
CA MET A 64 10.03 -5.74 -12.67
C MET A 64 9.74 -5.12 -14.03
N TYR A 65 10.13 -3.86 -14.25
CA TYR A 65 9.96 -3.18 -15.53
C TYR A 65 10.67 -3.89 -16.69
N GLN A 66 11.81 -4.54 -16.44
CA GLN A 66 12.51 -5.35 -17.46
C GLN A 66 11.73 -6.63 -17.84
N THR A 67 10.88 -7.14 -16.95
CA THR A 67 10.08 -8.34 -17.19
C THR A 67 8.73 -8.07 -17.86
N LEU A 68 8.35 -6.81 -18.06
CA LEU A 68 7.11 -6.45 -18.76
C LEU A 68 7.14 -6.89 -20.23
N ASN A 69 6.02 -7.42 -20.70
CA ASN A 69 5.79 -7.64 -22.13
C ASN A 69 5.60 -6.31 -22.88
N GLU A 70 5.49 -6.35 -24.20
CA GLU A 70 5.43 -5.16 -25.06
C GLU A 70 4.23 -4.26 -24.73
N ASP A 71 3.03 -4.84 -24.59
CA ASP A 71 1.80 -4.10 -24.29
C ASP A 71 1.83 -3.46 -22.90
N GLN A 72 2.27 -4.21 -21.89
CA GLN A 72 2.43 -3.72 -20.52
C GLN A 72 3.46 -2.60 -20.44
N ARG A 73 4.58 -2.73 -21.17
CA ARG A 73 5.63 -1.72 -21.23
C ARG A 73 5.11 -0.45 -21.88
N SER A 74 4.40 -0.58 -22.99
CA SER A 74 3.77 0.55 -23.69
C SER A 74 2.82 1.30 -22.74
N ALA A 75 1.95 0.57 -22.03
CA ALA A 75 1.06 1.16 -21.03
C ALA A 75 1.83 1.83 -19.87
N ALA A 76 2.88 1.18 -19.36
CA ALA A 76 3.70 1.74 -18.29
C ALA A 76 4.36 3.06 -18.70
N ASP A 77 4.93 3.10 -19.91
CA ASP A 77 5.63 4.27 -20.44
C ASP A 77 4.67 5.45 -20.62
N GLU A 78 3.49 5.20 -21.19
CA GLU A 78 2.46 6.23 -21.36
C GLU A 78 2.00 6.80 -20.00
N ILE A 79 1.72 5.93 -19.03
CA ILE A 79 1.29 6.33 -17.69
C ILE A 79 2.38 7.14 -16.97
N LEU A 80 3.63 6.67 -17.01
CA LEU A 80 4.77 7.36 -16.41
C LEU A 80 4.98 8.73 -17.05
N GLU A 81 4.94 8.81 -18.38
CA GLU A 81 5.11 10.05 -19.11
C GLU A 81 4.03 11.08 -18.74
N VAL A 82 2.77 10.67 -18.67
CA VAL A 82 1.66 11.55 -18.27
C VAL A 82 1.79 12.00 -16.81
N CYS A 83 2.22 11.12 -15.90
CA CYS A 83 2.45 11.48 -14.50
C CYS A 83 3.59 12.50 -14.33
N HIS A 84 4.58 12.50 -15.24
CA HIS A 84 5.70 13.44 -15.22
C HIS A 84 5.42 14.79 -15.88
N LYS A 85 4.38 14.87 -16.72
CA LYS A 85 3.98 16.12 -17.35
C LYS A 85 3.15 16.98 -16.40
N PRO A 86 3.28 18.32 -16.47
CA PRO A 86 2.42 19.20 -15.71
C PRO A 86 0.95 18.98 -16.11
N LYS A 87 0.08 18.84 -15.11
CA LYS A 87 -1.35 18.61 -15.31
C LYS A 87 -1.94 19.78 -16.10
N SER A 88 -2.59 19.47 -17.21
CA SER A 88 -3.34 20.38 -18.06
C SER A 88 -4.79 19.88 -18.14
N PRO A 89 -5.78 20.75 -18.37
CA PRO A 89 -7.16 20.31 -18.63
C PRO A 89 -7.28 19.30 -19.78
N ALA A 90 -6.29 19.26 -20.68
CA ALA A 90 -6.25 18.36 -21.82
C ALA A 90 -5.45 17.07 -21.58
N THR A 91 -4.73 16.91 -20.46
CA THR A 91 -3.99 15.68 -20.17
C THR A 91 -4.94 14.63 -19.58
N PRO A 92 -4.95 13.38 -20.10
CA PRO A 92 -5.76 12.31 -19.52
C PRO A 92 -5.32 12.06 -18.07
N SER A 93 -6.28 11.95 -17.17
CA SER A 93 -6.03 11.71 -15.74
C SER A 93 -6.49 10.34 -15.26
N CYS A 94 -7.02 9.51 -16.18
CA CYS A 94 -7.57 8.20 -15.89
C CYS A 94 -7.20 7.24 -17.02
N PHE A 95 -6.66 6.08 -16.66
CA PHE A 95 -6.30 5.00 -17.56
C PHE A 95 -7.12 3.78 -17.18
N PHE A 96 -7.61 3.05 -18.18
CA PHE A 96 -8.25 1.76 -18.00
C PHE A 96 -7.41 0.72 -18.73
N ILE A 97 -6.82 -0.20 -17.97
CA ILE A 97 -6.05 -1.31 -18.50
C ILE A 97 -6.96 -2.53 -18.50
N ASP A 98 -7.09 -3.17 -19.66
CA ASP A 98 -7.92 -4.34 -19.86
C ASP A 98 -7.11 -5.42 -20.58
N GLY A 99 -7.15 -6.62 -20.03
CA GLY A 99 -6.45 -7.77 -20.53
C GLY A 99 -7.16 -9.07 -20.12
N PRO A 100 -7.04 -10.13 -20.92
CA PRO A 100 -7.49 -11.45 -20.51
C PRO A 100 -6.91 -11.87 -19.15
N GLY A 101 -7.64 -12.70 -18.42
CA GLY A 101 -7.16 -13.25 -17.15
C GLY A 101 -5.79 -13.92 -17.30
N GLY A 102 -4.85 -13.57 -16.43
CA GLY A 102 -3.49 -14.10 -16.45
C GLY A 102 -2.49 -13.33 -17.32
N THR A 103 -2.89 -12.19 -17.91
CA THR A 103 -1.97 -11.32 -18.69
C THR A 103 -1.09 -10.40 -17.86
N GLY A 104 -1.15 -10.50 -16.52
CA GLY A 104 -0.21 -9.82 -15.64
C GLY A 104 -0.51 -8.36 -15.35
N GLU A 105 -1.77 -7.91 -15.43
CA GLU A 105 -2.17 -6.54 -15.02
C GLU A 105 -1.69 -6.19 -13.61
N THR A 106 -1.85 -7.11 -12.64
CA THR A 106 -1.33 -6.92 -11.27
C THR A 106 0.17 -6.67 -11.26
N HIS A 107 0.92 -7.35 -12.14
CA HIS A 107 2.37 -7.17 -12.25
C HIS A 107 2.71 -5.78 -12.80
N LEU A 108 1.94 -5.27 -13.77
CA LEU A 108 2.05 -3.90 -14.24
C LEU A 108 1.75 -2.88 -13.13
N TYR A 109 0.66 -3.05 -12.38
CA TYR A 109 0.29 -2.16 -11.27
C TYR A 109 1.38 -2.11 -10.18
N ASN A 110 1.95 -3.26 -9.82
CA ASN A 110 3.04 -3.34 -8.85
C ASN A 110 4.31 -2.66 -9.38
N THR A 111 4.64 -2.88 -10.66
CA THR A 111 5.78 -2.22 -11.30
C THR A 111 5.65 -0.69 -11.23
N LEU A 112 4.49 -0.16 -11.60
CA LEU A 112 4.20 1.28 -11.51
C LEU A 112 4.30 1.79 -10.07
N TRP A 113 3.75 1.06 -9.11
CA TRP A 113 3.82 1.43 -7.69
C TRP A 113 5.27 1.62 -7.22
N HIS A 114 6.16 0.67 -7.53
CA HIS A 114 7.58 0.73 -7.15
C HIS A 114 8.32 1.89 -7.83
N LEU A 115 8.08 2.09 -9.14
CA LEU A 115 8.69 3.19 -9.89
C LEU A 115 8.25 4.56 -9.36
N PHE A 116 6.96 4.71 -9.04
CA PHE A 116 6.43 5.93 -8.43
C PHE A 116 6.97 6.18 -7.03
N LYS A 117 7.16 5.12 -6.23
CA LYS A 117 7.67 5.30 -4.86
C LYS A 117 9.04 5.92 -4.79
N ARG A 118 9.96 5.57 -5.70
CA ARG A 118 11.27 6.24 -5.75
C ARG A 118 11.16 7.73 -5.98
N GLN A 119 10.18 8.14 -6.79
CA GLN A 119 10.00 9.53 -7.21
C GLN A 119 9.30 10.38 -6.15
N GLY A 120 8.96 9.79 -4.99
CA GLY A 120 8.20 10.46 -3.93
C GLY A 120 6.72 10.63 -4.24
N VAL A 121 6.22 9.99 -5.30
CA VAL A 121 4.79 10.02 -5.66
C VAL A 121 4.01 9.23 -4.61
N ARG A 122 2.92 9.82 -4.11
CA ARG A 122 2.06 9.22 -3.11
C ARG A 122 0.99 8.38 -3.80
N VAL A 123 1.30 7.10 -3.96
CA VAL A 123 0.42 6.12 -4.58
C VAL A 123 -0.54 5.51 -3.55
N LEU A 124 -1.83 5.49 -3.89
CA LEU A 124 -2.86 4.80 -3.13
C LEU A 124 -3.31 3.55 -3.88
N ALA A 125 -2.86 2.37 -3.43
CA ALA A 125 -3.27 1.09 -4.00
C ALA A 125 -4.62 0.64 -3.41
N ILE A 126 -5.62 0.42 -4.27
CA ILE A 126 -6.97 -0.01 -3.90
C ILE A 126 -7.46 -1.16 -4.80
N ALA A 127 -8.32 -2.01 -4.23
CA ALA A 127 -9.02 -3.03 -5.03
C ALA A 127 -10.41 -3.32 -4.45
N TRP A 128 -11.30 -3.91 -5.25
CA TRP A 128 -12.64 -4.27 -4.77
C TRP A 128 -12.65 -5.46 -3.80
N THR A 129 -11.79 -6.45 -4.02
CA THR A 129 -11.72 -7.66 -3.20
C THR A 129 -10.47 -7.65 -2.30
N GLY A 130 -10.56 -8.32 -1.14
CA GLY A 130 -9.42 -8.45 -0.24
C GLY A 130 -8.24 -9.20 -0.87
N ILE A 131 -8.53 -10.21 -1.70
CA ILE A 131 -7.50 -10.98 -2.40
C ILE A 131 -6.74 -10.09 -3.38
N ALA A 132 -7.44 -9.30 -4.19
CA ALA A 132 -6.80 -8.38 -5.13
C ALA A 132 -6.01 -7.28 -4.39
N ALA A 133 -6.57 -6.73 -3.30
CA ALA A 133 -5.86 -5.73 -2.50
C ALA A 133 -4.55 -6.27 -1.92
N ASN A 134 -4.54 -7.53 -1.48
CA ASN A 134 -3.35 -8.17 -0.92
C ASN A 134 -2.23 -8.41 -1.96
N LEU A 135 -2.55 -8.39 -3.25
CA LEU A 135 -1.56 -8.52 -4.32
C LEU A 135 -0.86 -7.18 -4.65
N LEU A 136 -1.40 -6.06 -4.16
CA LEU A 136 -0.85 -4.73 -4.36
C LEU A 136 -0.03 -4.29 -3.13
N PRO A 137 1.13 -3.65 -3.30
CA PRO A 137 1.92 -3.12 -2.18
C PRO A 137 1.13 -2.11 -1.34
N GLY A 138 0.94 -2.41 -0.05
CA GLY A 138 0.13 -1.58 0.84
C GLY A 138 -1.35 -1.48 0.43
N GLY A 139 -1.82 -2.42 -0.39
CA GLY A 139 -3.16 -2.41 -0.94
C GLY A 139 -4.24 -2.60 0.12
N ARG A 140 -5.37 -1.90 -0.08
CA ARG A 140 -6.54 -1.99 0.79
C ARG A 140 -7.80 -2.13 -0.06
N THR A 141 -8.84 -2.76 0.48
CA THR A 141 -10.12 -2.79 -0.22
C THR A 141 -10.70 -1.38 -0.33
N THR A 142 -11.40 -1.06 -1.42
CA THR A 142 -12.11 0.22 -1.61
C THR A 142 -12.98 0.54 -0.40
N HIS A 143 -13.69 -0.46 0.13
CA HIS A 143 -14.51 -0.30 1.34
C HIS A 143 -13.69 0.10 2.56
N SER A 144 -12.57 -0.57 2.82
CA SER A 144 -11.74 -0.27 3.99
C SER A 144 -10.98 1.05 3.84
N ARG A 145 -10.58 1.44 2.62
CA ARG A 145 -9.82 2.67 2.36
C ARG A 145 -10.71 3.90 2.48
N PHE A 146 -11.91 3.84 1.91
CA PHE A 146 -12.86 4.95 1.93
C PHE A 146 -13.95 4.81 2.99
N LYS A 147 -13.83 3.85 3.92
CA LYS A 147 -14.84 3.57 4.96
C LYS A 147 -16.27 3.54 4.39
N LEU A 148 -16.45 2.78 3.31
CA LEU A 148 -17.76 2.65 2.68
C LEU A 148 -18.62 1.66 3.47
N PRO A 149 -19.91 1.95 3.67
CA PRO A 149 -20.81 1.05 4.37
C PRO A 149 -21.06 -0.22 3.56
N VAL A 150 -21.36 -1.31 4.27
CA VAL A 150 -21.77 -2.60 3.68
C VAL A 150 -23.16 -2.92 4.24
N PRO A 151 -24.22 -3.00 3.39
CA PRO A 151 -24.18 -2.91 1.93
C PRO A 151 -23.95 -1.48 1.39
N LEU A 152 -23.34 -1.40 0.21
CA LEU A 152 -23.18 -0.15 -0.54
C LEU A 152 -24.45 0.13 -1.34
N LEU A 153 -25.09 1.27 -1.11
CA LEU A 153 -26.28 1.75 -1.79
C LEU A 153 -25.96 2.99 -2.63
N GLU A 154 -26.82 3.37 -3.57
CA GLU A 154 -26.64 4.58 -4.38
C GLU A 154 -26.56 5.87 -3.54
N THR A 155 -27.22 5.86 -2.37
CA THR A 155 -27.20 6.98 -1.41
C THR A 155 -26.09 6.85 -0.37
N SER A 156 -25.27 5.81 -0.43
CA SER A 156 -24.17 5.63 0.52
C SER A 156 -23.11 6.70 0.32
N THR A 157 -22.54 7.16 1.43
CA THR A 157 -21.42 8.09 1.44
C THR A 157 -20.29 7.51 2.28
N SER A 158 -19.08 8.04 2.07
CA SER A 158 -17.90 7.63 2.83
C SER A 158 -17.98 8.10 4.28
N ASP A 159 -17.67 7.21 5.23
CA ASP A 159 -17.57 7.56 6.66
C ASP A 159 -16.19 8.15 7.04
N VAL A 160 -15.35 8.48 6.05
CA VAL A 160 -14.05 9.14 6.28
C VAL A 160 -14.29 10.56 6.79
N ARG A 161 -13.84 10.83 8.02
CA ARG A 161 -13.96 12.15 8.63
C ARG A 161 -12.79 13.05 8.20
N PRO A 162 -12.99 14.33 7.87
CA PRO A 162 -11.95 15.20 7.32
C PRO A 162 -10.67 15.38 8.14
N ASN A 163 -10.75 15.14 9.46
CA ASN A 163 -9.68 15.36 10.44
C ASN A 163 -9.01 14.05 10.91
N THR A 164 -9.04 13.00 10.08
CA THR A 164 -8.36 11.73 10.39
C THR A 164 -7.15 11.53 9.49
N LYS A 165 -6.21 10.68 9.92
CA LYS A 165 -5.02 10.31 9.14
C LYS A 165 -5.38 9.78 7.75
N GLU A 166 -6.45 9.01 7.64
CA GLU A 166 -6.90 8.46 6.36
C GLU A 166 -7.40 9.55 5.39
N ALA A 167 -8.08 10.58 5.91
CA ALA A 167 -8.49 11.71 5.09
C ALA A 167 -7.29 12.52 4.60
N GLU A 168 -6.25 12.65 5.44
CA GLU A 168 -4.99 13.28 5.07
C GLU A 168 -4.25 12.48 3.99
N GLU A 169 -4.14 11.15 4.13
CA GLU A 169 -3.58 10.28 3.09
C GLU A 169 -4.29 10.43 1.75
N ILE A 170 -5.63 10.43 1.74
CA ILE A 170 -6.43 10.59 0.51
C ILE A 170 -6.19 11.97 -0.11
N LYS A 171 -6.17 13.04 0.69
CA LYS A 171 -5.91 14.42 0.20
C LYS A 171 -4.51 14.56 -0.39
N LEU A 172 -3.54 13.87 0.19
CA LEU A 172 -2.15 13.86 -0.23
C LEU A 172 -1.89 12.84 -1.35
N THR A 173 -2.88 12.08 -1.80
CA THR A 173 -2.66 11.08 -2.86
C THR A 173 -2.41 11.76 -4.20
N ASP A 174 -1.35 11.36 -4.89
CA ASP A 174 -0.99 11.87 -6.21
C ASP A 174 -1.54 10.95 -7.32
N VAL A 175 -1.55 9.64 -7.08
CA VAL A 175 -1.98 8.58 -8.01
C VAL A 175 -2.79 7.52 -7.24
N VAL A 176 -3.90 7.08 -7.82
CA VAL A 176 -4.66 5.92 -7.34
C VAL A 176 -4.46 4.79 -8.34
N ILE A 177 -4.08 3.61 -7.84
CA ILE A 177 -3.95 2.37 -8.61
C ILE A 177 -4.94 1.37 -8.06
#